data_AF-A6GHW4-F1
#
_entry.id   AF-A6GHW4-F1
#
_cell.length_a   1.000
_cell.length_b   1.000
_cell.length_c   1.000
_cell.angle_alpha   90.00
_cell.angle_beta   90.00
_cell.angle_gamma   90.00
#
_symmetry.space_group_name_H-M   'P 1'
#
loop_
_entity.id
_entity.type
_entity.pdbx_description
1 polymer ?
#
loop_
_entity_poly.entity_id
_entity_poly.type
_entity_poly.pdbx_seq_one_letter_code
_entity_poly.pdbx_strand_id
1 'polypeptide(L)'
;MTTTRISFLASLLFLITPALACDATIAGDGADDEVGSDSGNDNGDGNGDGDNWTPCSDDNACPDGQFCWNGLCAIGCQSDANCAENQYCNTDIMLCQNTEVPTCDDNDDCASSQVCINGYCSTPPDDGSCNLEDYLNDGCDSNAVCLVEDIETETGACYTMPACAEDGSCPVGIEGAVCNEGYLSNKDEICLVGMCEADSHCPTDWNCVRQIENAVLGVCSSGSFGAPCATADDCASGNCITIPGLSGGFCG
;
A
#
# COMPACT_ATOMS: atom_id res chain seq x y z
N MET A 1 51.75 -25.45 6.80
CA MET A 1 51.67 -24.83 8.13
C MET A 1 50.27 -24.27 8.27
N THR A 2 49.53 -24.85 9.19
CA THR A 2 48.07 -24.78 9.36
C THR A 2 47.80 -24.06 10.67
N THR A 3 47.08 -22.94 10.64
CA THR A 3 46.53 -22.28 11.84
C THR A 3 45.48 -21.25 11.39
N THR A 4 44.28 -21.04 11.94
CA THR A 4 43.32 -21.79 12.77
C THR A 4 42.03 -20.97 12.67
N ARG A 5 40.87 -21.61 12.42
CA ARG A 5 39.55 -20.99 12.52
C ARG A 5 39.14 -20.93 14.00
N ILE A 6 38.63 -19.79 14.46
CA ILE A 6 38.02 -19.66 15.79
C ILE A 6 36.50 -19.56 15.58
N SER A 7 35.83 -20.67 15.88
CA SER A 7 34.38 -20.75 16.08
C SER A 7 34.07 -20.34 17.52
N PHE A 8 33.14 -19.42 17.72
CA PHE A 8 32.46 -19.25 19.01
C PHE A 8 31.09 -19.92 18.93
N LEU A 9 31.01 -21.14 19.45
CA LEU A 9 29.80 -21.83 19.87
C LEU A 9 29.70 -21.62 21.39
N ALA A 10 28.64 -20.99 21.85
CA ALA A 10 28.19 -21.07 23.23
C ALA A 10 26.70 -21.41 23.22
N SER A 11 26.42 -22.71 23.35
CA SER A 11 25.13 -23.25 23.75
C SER A 11 24.91 -23.10 25.26
N LEU A 12 23.65 -23.34 25.65
CA LEU A 12 23.05 -23.49 27.00
C LEU A 12 22.43 -22.20 27.57
N LEU A 13 21.19 -22.17 28.06
CA LEU A 13 20.20 -23.21 28.34
C LEU A 13 18.82 -22.55 28.58
N PHE A 14 17.77 -23.28 28.24
CA PHE A 14 16.35 -23.11 28.56
C PHE A 14 15.99 -22.38 29.86
N LEU A 15 15.02 -21.45 29.76
CA LEU A 15 14.03 -21.19 30.80
C LEU A 15 12.66 -20.99 30.13
N ILE A 16 11.84 -22.03 30.23
CA ILE A 16 10.40 -21.99 29.96
C ILE A 16 9.73 -21.40 31.20
N THR A 17 8.94 -20.34 31.04
CA THR A 17 7.86 -20.00 31.97
C THR A 17 6.59 -19.62 31.18
N PRO A 18 5.41 -20.08 31.63
CA PRO A 18 4.17 -20.05 30.85
C PRO A 18 3.38 -18.74 30.99
N ALA A 19 2.66 -18.44 29.91
CA ALA A 19 1.34 -17.79 29.80
C ALA A 19 0.93 -16.78 30.88
N LEU A 20 0.88 -15.50 30.47
CA LEU A 20 -0.09 -14.54 30.99
C LEU A 20 -1.49 -14.99 30.54
N ALA A 21 -2.28 -15.46 31.50
CA ALA A 21 -3.72 -15.56 31.37
C ALA A 21 -4.31 -14.14 31.52
N CYS A 22 -5.06 -13.69 30.52
CA CYS A 22 -5.98 -12.57 30.68
C CYS A 22 -7.11 -13.01 31.61
N ASP A 23 -7.22 -12.32 32.74
CA ASP A 23 -8.26 -12.49 33.75
C ASP A 23 -9.54 -11.81 33.24
N ALA A 24 -10.42 -12.57 32.60
CA ALA A 24 -11.77 -12.13 32.29
C ALA A 24 -12.64 -12.35 33.54
N THR A 25 -12.77 -11.32 34.36
CA THR A 25 -13.78 -11.25 35.41
C THR A 25 -15.16 -11.19 34.75
N ILE A 26 -15.81 -12.35 34.59
CA ILE A 26 -17.26 -12.44 34.41
C ILE A 26 -17.86 -12.49 35.81
N ALA A 27 -18.55 -11.41 36.18
CA ALA A 27 -19.38 -11.36 37.37
C ALA A 27 -20.51 -12.41 37.24
N GLY A 28 -20.46 -13.42 38.10
CA GLY A 28 -21.57 -14.32 38.34
C GLY A 28 -22.40 -13.79 39.51
N ASP A 29 -23.64 -13.40 39.22
CA ASP A 29 -24.72 -13.43 40.20
C ASP A 29 -25.67 -14.54 39.76
N GLY A 30 -25.78 -15.56 40.61
CA GLY A 30 -26.64 -16.71 40.38
C GLY A 30 -28.11 -16.43 40.66
N ALA A 31 -28.98 -17.18 39.99
CA ALA A 31 -30.27 -17.60 40.51
C ALA A 31 -30.71 -18.87 39.76
N ASP A 32 -31.07 -19.87 40.55
CA ASP A 32 -31.45 -21.21 40.15
C ASP A 32 -32.88 -21.27 39.58
N ASP A 33 -33.16 -22.41 38.95
CA ASP A 33 -34.45 -23.13 38.89
C ASP A 33 -35.35 -23.11 37.62
N GLU A 34 -35.75 -24.36 37.33
CA GLU A 34 -36.87 -24.92 36.60
C GLU A 34 -36.79 -25.24 35.09
N VAL A 35 -36.99 -26.54 34.85
CA VAL A 35 -37.35 -27.20 33.60
C VAL A 35 -38.75 -26.73 33.18
N GLY A 36 -38.85 -26.11 32.00
CA GLY A 36 -40.11 -25.76 31.37
C GLY A 36 -40.05 -26.02 29.87
N SER A 37 -40.54 -27.17 29.44
CA SER A 37 -40.91 -27.40 28.05
C SER A 37 -42.20 -26.65 27.77
N ASP A 38 -42.15 -25.58 26.98
CA ASP A 38 -43.35 -25.04 26.35
C ASP A 38 -43.14 -24.90 24.84
N SER A 39 -43.91 -25.72 24.12
CA SER A 39 -44.16 -25.59 22.70
C SER A 39 -45.09 -24.40 22.49
N GLY A 40 -44.53 -23.28 22.02
CA GLY A 40 -45.28 -22.11 21.57
C GLY A 40 -45.15 -21.94 20.06
N ASN A 41 -46.21 -22.28 19.34
CA ASN A 41 -46.36 -22.04 17.91
C ASN A 41 -47.07 -20.70 17.74
N ASP A 42 -46.32 -19.62 17.49
CA ASP A 42 -46.88 -18.32 17.12
C ASP A 42 -46.36 -17.89 15.74
N ASN A 43 -47.31 -17.83 14.79
CA ASN A 43 -47.17 -17.19 13.49
C ASN A 43 -47.09 -15.67 13.71
N GLY A 44 -45.96 -15.07 13.35
CA GLY A 44 -45.78 -13.62 13.38
C GLY A 44 -44.84 -13.17 12.26
N ASP A 45 -45.43 -12.69 11.17
CA ASP A 45 -44.76 -11.96 10.09
C ASP A 45 -44.08 -10.69 10.65
N GLY A 46 -42.75 -10.70 10.70
CA GLY A 46 -41.92 -9.56 11.12
C GLY A 46 -40.46 -9.86 10.83
N ASN A 47 -39.97 -9.40 9.68
CA ASN A 47 -38.63 -9.63 9.13
C ASN A 47 -37.54 -8.96 9.96
N GLY A 48 -37.25 -9.52 11.13
CA GLY A 48 -36.11 -9.25 12.00
C GLY A 48 -35.52 -10.58 12.39
N ASP A 49 -34.65 -11.12 11.53
CA ASP A 49 -34.03 -12.42 11.72
C ASP A 49 -33.04 -12.37 12.89
N GLY A 50 -33.36 -13.13 13.93
CA GLY A 50 -32.40 -13.59 14.92
C GLY A 50 -31.52 -14.63 14.24
N ASP A 51 -30.35 -14.20 13.78
CA ASP A 51 -29.44 -14.99 12.96
C ASP A 51 -29.03 -16.29 13.67
N ASN A 52 -29.48 -17.42 13.12
CA ASN A 52 -28.74 -18.67 13.25
C ASN A 52 -27.43 -18.51 12.47
N TRP A 53 -26.39 -17.98 13.14
CA TRP A 53 -25.07 -17.79 12.56
C TRP A 53 -24.59 -19.09 11.92
N THR A 54 -24.34 -19.05 10.61
CA THR A 54 -23.81 -20.18 9.85
C THR A 54 -22.34 -19.91 9.55
N PRO A 55 -21.41 -20.78 10.00
CA PRO A 55 -20.00 -20.61 9.70
C PRO A 55 -19.74 -20.54 8.19
N CYS A 56 -18.75 -19.75 7.78
CA CYS A 56 -18.29 -19.81 6.40
C CYS A 56 -17.67 -21.17 6.09
N SER A 57 -17.78 -21.59 4.83
CA SER A 57 -17.21 -22.81 4.28
C SER A 57 -17.19 -22.73 2.75
N ASP A 58 -16.72 -23.77 2.07
CA ASP A 58 -16.78 -23.84 0.60
C ASP A 58 -18.22 -23.74 0.06
N ASP A 59 -19.21 -24.24 0.82
CA ASP A 59 -20.63 -24.19 0.46
C ASP A 59 -21.34 -22.92 0.96
N ASN A 60 -20.67 -22.12 1.80
CA ASN A 60 -21.16 -20.88 2.37
C ASN A 60 -20.03 -19.85 2.37
N ALA A 61 -19.69 -19.38 1.17
CA ALA A 61 -18.55 -18.49 0.95
C ALA A 61 -18.75 -17.12 1.63
N CYS A 62 -17.64 -16.48 1.95
CA CYS A 62 -17.65 -15.11 2.43
C CYS A 62 -17.98 -14.13 1.30
N PRO A 63 -18.50 -12.92 1.61
CA PRO A 63 -18.62 -11.85 0.63
C PRO A 63 -17.27 -11.49 -0.01
N ASP A 64 -17.29 -10.86 -1.17
CA ASP A 64 -16.09 -10.36 -1.85
C ASP A 64 -15.23 -9.48 -0.93
N GLY A 65 -13.91 -9.58 -1.07
CA GLY A 65 -12.93 -8.93 -0.21
C GLY A 65 -12.71 -9.65 1.12
N GLN A 66 -13.24 -10.87 1.29
CA GLN A 66 -13.08 -11.68 2.49
C GLN A 66 -12.75 -13.14 2.18
N PHE A 67 -12.03 -13.78 3.09
CA PHE A 67 -11.75 -15.22 3.04
C PHE A 67 -12.25 -15.93 4.29
N CYS A 68 -12.53 -17.23 4.15
CA CYS A 68 -13.00 -18.03 5.26
C CYS A 68 -11.84 -18.47 6.16
N TRP A 69 -11.84 -18.02 7.41
CA TRP A 69 -10.87 -18.39 8.43
C TRP A 69 -11.56 -19.01 9.64
N ASN A 70 -11.40 -20.33 9.80
CA ASN A 70 -12.00 -21.09 10.92
C ASN A 70 -13.52 -20.85 11.08
N GLY A 71 -14.25 -20.77 9.96
CA GLY A 71 -15.69 -20.53 9.96
C GLY A 71 -16.09 -19.06 10.12
N LEU A 72 -15.14 -18.13 10.22
CA LEU A 72 -15.37 -16.68 10.26
C LEU A 72 -14.87 -16.02 8.98
N CYS A 73 -15.62 -15.06 8.46
CA CYS A 73 -15.15 -14.24 7.35
C CYS A 73 -14.17 -13.18 7.86
N ALA A 74 -12.95 -13.23 7.35
CA ALA A 74 -11.89 -12.28 7.63
C ALA A 74 -11.66 -11.40 6.40
N ILE A 75 -11.39 -10.11 6.60
CA ILE A 75 -11.04 -9.17 5.53
C ILE A 75 -9.72 -9.61 4.88
N GLY A 76 -9.67 -9.52 3.55
CA GLY A 76 -8.52 -9.89 2.74
C GLY A 76 -8.83 -11.06 1.82
N CYS A 77 -7.77 -11.69 1.32
CA CYS A 77 -7.89 -12.76 0.33
C CYS A 77 -6.78 -13.81 0.51
N GLN A 78 -7.03 -15.03 0.02
CA GLN A 78 -6.02 -16.07 -0.15
C GLN A 78 -5.85 -16.47 -1.63
N SER A 79 -6.79 -16.06 -2.48
CA SER A 79 -6.82 -16.27 -3.92
C SER A 79 -7.78 -15.27 -4.57
N ASP A 80 -7.71 -15.09 -5.88
CA ASP A 80 -8.60 -14.17 -6.63
C ASP A 80 -10.08 -14.51 -6.48
N ALA A 81 -10.41 -15.76 -6.15
CA ALA A 81 -11.78 -16.17 -5.86
C ALA A 81 -12.38 -15.50 -4.60
N ASN A 82 -11.55 -14.87 -3.77
CA ASN A 82 -12.00 -14.06 -2.63
C ASN A 82 -12.25 -12.59 -3.00
N CYS A 83 -11.87 -12.17 -4.21
CA CYS A 83 -11.94 -10.78 -4.65
C CYS A 83 -13.06 -10.57 -5.67
N ALA A 84 -13.49 -9.32 -5.82
CA ALA A 84 -14.46 -8.97 -6.85
C ALA A 84 -13.90 -9.20 -8.26
N GLU A 85 -14.76 -9.28 -9.29
CA GLU A 85 -14.35 -9.59 -10.68
C GLU A 85 -13.28 -8.64 -11.25
N ASN A 86 -13.21 -7.40 -10.77
CA ASN A 86 -12.23 -6.39 -11.19
C ASN A 86 -11.05 -6.25 -10.20
N GLN A 87 -10.82 -7.28 -9.39
CA GLN A 87 -9.79 -7.31 -8.38
C GLN A 87 -9.00 -8.61 -8.43
N TYR A 88 -7.74 -8.54 -8.03
CA TYR A 88 -6.86 -9.69 -7.85
C TYR A 88 -6.41 -9.76 -6.39
N CYS A 89 -6.02 -10.95 -5.94
CA CYS A 89 -5.48 -11.12 -4.61
C CYS A 89 -3.97 -10.85 -4.63
N ASN A 90 -3.54 -9.72 -4.05
CA ASN A 90 -2.13 -9.54 -3.75
C ASN A 90 -1.80 -10.42 -2.53
N THR A 91 -1.18 -11.58 -2.79
CA THR A 91 -0.88 -12.58 -1.75
C THR A 91 0.25 -12.19 -0.81
N ASP A 92 1.03 -11.15 -1.14
CA ASP A 92 2.11 -10.67 -0.28
C ASP A 92 1.55 -9.87 0.91
N ILE A 93 0.51 -9.08 0.67
CA ILE A 93 -0.21 -8.29 1.70
C ILE A 93 -1.58 -8.87 2.07
N MET A 94 -2.01 -9.95 1.42
CA MET A 94 -3.29 -10.66 1.64
C MET A 94 -4.53 -9.77 1.49
N LEU A 95 -4.48 -8.81 0.55
CA LEU A 95 -5.57 -7.86 0.28
C LEU A 95 -5.96 -7.89 -1.20
N CYS A 96 -7.25 -7.71 -1.46
CA CYS A 96 -7.76 -7.55 -2.82
C CYS A 96 -7.38 -6.17 -3.35
N GLN A 97 -6.72 -6.14 -4.51
CA GLN A 97 -6.32 -4.93 -5.21
C GLN A 97 -7.04 -4.86 -6.55
N ASN A 98 -7.28 -3.65 -7.07
CA ASN A 98 -7.91 -3.50 -8.38
C ASN A 98 -6.98 -4.02 -9.48
N THR A 99 -7.54 -4.71 -10.48
CA THR A 99 -6.77 -5.15 -11.66
C THR A 99 -6.29 -3.98 -12.52
N GLU A 100 -6.99 -2.85 -12.43
CA GLU A 100 -6.64 -1.60 -13.10
C GLU A 100 -6.46 -0.49 -12.07
N VAL A 101 -5.43 0.33 -12.28
CA VAL A 101 -5.11 1.47 -11.43
C VAL A 101 -6.03 2.65 -11.76
N PRO A 102 -6.81 3.17 -10.80
CA PRO A 102 -7.70 4.30 -11.05
C PRO A 102 -6.92 5.60 -11.27
N THR A 103 -7.13 6.22 -12.43
CA THR A 103 -6.59 7.54 -12.78
C THR A 103 -7.68 8.60 -12.75
N CYS A 104 -7.29 9.87 -12.63
CA CYS A 104 -8.21 11.01 -12.60
C CYS A 104 -7.62 12.24 -13.30
N ASP A 105 -8.48 13.08 -13.84
CA ASP A 105 -8.14 14.44 -14.26
C ASP A 105 -8.54 15.45 -13.15
N ASP A 106 -9.62 15.16 -12.42
CA ASP A 106 -10.04 15.93 -11.25
C ASP A 106 -10.75 15.07 -10.17
N ASN A 107 -11.18 15.70 -9.07
CA ASN A 107 -11.76 15.01 -7.92
C ASN A 107 -13.09 14.29 -8.24
N ASP A 108 -13.83 14.73 -9.26
CA ASP A 108 -15.13 14.13 -9.62
C ASP A 108 -14.95 12.76 -10.31
N ASP A 109 -13.74 12.45 -10.79
CA ASP A 109 -13.39 11.13 -11.35
C ASP A 109 -13.15 10.08 -10.24
N CYS A 110 -12.89 10.52 -9.01
CA CYS A 110 -12.57 9.66 -7.88
C CYS A 110 -13.81 9.30 -7.05
N ALA A 111 -13.72 8.23 -6.26
CA ALA A 111 -14.78 7.91 -5.29
C ALA A 111 -14.96 9.09 -4.31
N SER A 112 -16.16 9.24 -3.73
CA SER A 112 -16.48 10.40 -2.87
C SER A 112 -15.61 10.56 -1.62
N SER A 113 -14.81 9.55 -1.27
CA SER A 113 -13.84 9.55 -0.16
C SER A 113 -12.39 9.67 -0.64
N GLN A 114 -12.17 10.05 -1.89
CA GLN A 114 -10.87 10.17 -2.53
C GLN A 114 -10.69 11.56 -3.15
N VAL A 115 -9.43 11.92 -3.39
CA VAL A 115 -9.00 13.14 -4.04
C VAL A 115 -8.04 12.79 -5.18
N CYS A 116 -8.07 13.60 -6.23
CA CYS A 116 -7.18 13.45 -7.36
C CYS A 116 -5.84 14.12 -7.07
N ILE A 117 -4.78 13.31 -6.98
CA ILE A 117 -3.42 13.75 -6.71
C ILE A 117 -2.52 13.20 -7.82
N ASN A 118 -1.89 14.10 -8.56
CA ASN A 118 -0.95 13.78 -9.65
C ASN A 118 -1.49 12.77 -10.68
N GLY A 119 -2.80 12.82 -10.95
CA GLY A 119 -3.47 11.94 -11.91
C GLY A 119 -3.97 10.61 -11.33
N TYR A 120 -3.93 10.43 -10.01
CA TYR A 120 -4.38 9.23 -9.32
C TYR A 120 -5.36 9.52 -8.19
N CYS A 121 -6.31 8.61 -8.00
CA CYS A 121 -7.24 8.70 -6.90
C CYS A 121 -6.58 8.20 -5.61
N SER A 122 -6.36 9.12 -4.68
CA SER A 122 -5.78 8.88 -3.36
C SER A 122 -6.84 9.10 -2.28
N THR A 123 -6.77 8.38 -1.17
CA THR A 123 -7.52 8.81 0.03
C THR A 123 -6.90 10.11 0.53
N PRO A 124 -7.71 11.11 0.95
CA PRO A 124 -7.18 12.31 1.57
C PRO A 124 -6.21 11.94 2.69
N PRO A 125 -5.09 12.66 2.83
CA PRO A 125 -4.17 12.43 3.91
C PRO A 125 -4.87 12.71 5.25
N ASP A 126 -4.52 11.94 6.27
CA ASP A 126 -4.86 12.32 7.65
C ASP A 126 -4.02 13.55 8.05
N ASP A 127 -4.48 14.30 9.08
CA ASP A 127 -3.84 15.54 9.60
C ASP A 127 -2.41 15.32 10.20
N GLY A 128 -1.78 14.18 9.95
CA GLY A 128 -0.46 13.81 10.46
C GLY A 128 0.68 14.39 9.62
N SER A 129 1.69 14.94 10.29
CA SER A 129 2.94 15.31 9.63
C SER A 129 3.81 14.08 9.37
N CYS A 130 4.36 13.97 8.16
CA CYS A 130 5.32 12.92 7.79
C CYS A 130 6.73 13.49 7.58
N ASN A 131 7.73 12.61 7.46
CA ASN A 131 9.12 12.97 7.29
C ASN A 131 9.50 13.10 5.82
N LEU A 132 9.64 14.34 5.34
CA LEU A 132 10.04 14.67 3.97
C LEU A 132 11.51 14.37 3.66
N GLU A 133 12.36 14.16 4.67
CA GLU A 133 13.80 13.96 4.49
C GLU A 133 14.20 12.48 4.39
N ASP A 134 13.36 11.55 4.84
CA ASP A 134 13.64 10.11 4.83
C ASP A 134 12.52 9.32 4.15
N TYR A 135 12.65 9.11 2.84
CA TYR A 135 11.67 8.35 2.05
C TYR A 135 11.51 6.88 2.48
N LEU A 136 12.51 6.29 3.15
CA LEU A 136 12.43 4.91 3.66
C LEU A 136 11.83 4.83 5.06
N ASN A 137 11.78 5.94 5.80
CA ASN A 137 11.12 6.04 7.09
C ASN A 137 10.33 7.34 7.15
N ASP A 138 9.47 7.53 6.15
CA ASP A 138 8.70 8.76 5.96
C ASP A 138 7.58 8.90 7.00
N GLY A 139 7.32 7.86 7.80
CA GLY A 139 6.27 7.83 8.80
C GLY A 139 4.89 7.55 8.23
N CYS A 140 4.79 7.31 6.92
CA CYS A 140 3.56 6.90 6.26
C CYS A 140 3.43 5.37 6.22
N ASP A 141 2.20 4.89 6.17
CA ASP A 141 1.89 3.48 5.96
C ASP A 141 2.55 2.93 4.69
N SER A 142 2.65 1.62 4.58
CA SER A 142 3.34 0.95 3.48
C SER A 142 2.72 1.25 2.10
N ASN A 143 1.43 1.55 2.05
CA ASN A 143 0.71 1.93 0.84
C ASN A 143 0.62 3.45 0.59
N ALA A 144 1.37 4.26 1.35
CA ALA A 144 1.34 5.71 1.26
C ALA A 144 2.74 6.30 1.15
N VAL A 145 2.86 7.49 0.58
CA VAL A 145 4.13 8.23 0.50
C VAL A 145 3.97 9.64 1.05
N CYS A 146 5.02 10.14 1.70
CA CYS A 146 5.06 11.50 2.20
C CYS A 146 5.26 12.50 1.06
N LEU A 147 4.24 13.31 0.78
CA LEU A 147 4.29 14.37 -0.22
C LEU A 147 4.24 15.74 0.46
N VAL A 148 4.88 16.73 -0.16
CA VAL A 148 4.86 18.12 0.30
C VAL A 148 3.46 18.70 0.11
N GLU A 149 2.84 19.17 1.20
CA GLU A 149 1.57 19.91 1.13
C GLU A 149 1.79 21.42 1.05
N ASP A 150 2.81 21.92 1.75
CA ASP A 150 3.14 23.33 1.80
C ASP A 150 4.66 23.51 1.71
N ILE A 151 5.08 24.13 0.62
CA ILE A 151 6.50 24.40 0.34
C ILE A 151 7.07 25.54 1.20
N GLU A 152 6.24 26.43 1.73
CA GLU A 152 6.69 27.52 2.60
C GLU A 152 6.93 27.04 4.03
N THR A 153 6.11 26.10 4.49
CA THR A 153 6.20 25.56 5.86
C THR A 153 6.89 24.21 5.92
N GLU A 154 7.26 23.63 4.77
CA GLU A 154 7.91 22.31 4.64
C GLU A 154 7.11 21.23 5.36
N THR A 155 5.78 21.31 5.33
CA THR A 155 4.90 20.29 5.90
C THR A 155 4.58 19.25 4.85
N GLY A 156 4.75 17.98 5.21
CA GLY A 156 4.33 16.85 4.39
C GLY A 156 3.15 16.11 5.01
N ALA A 157 2.36 15.47 4.15
CA ALA A 157 1.31 14.55 4.55
C ALA A 157 1.37 13.23 3.77
N CYS A 158 0.77 12.19 4.34
CA CYS A 158 0.80 10.84 3.79
C CYS A 158 -0.33 10.63 2.79
N TYR A 159 0.00 10.54 1.52
CA TYR A 159 -0.96 10.25 0.46
C TYR A 159 -0.91 8.77 0.11
N THR A 160 -2.06 8.09 0.13
CA THR A 160 -2.11 6.70 -0.33
C THR A 160 -1.90 6.66 -1.83
N MET A 161 -1.05 5.75 -2.26
CA MET A 161 -0.78 5.52 -3.66
C MET A 161 -1.56 4.27 -4.08
N PRO A 162 -2.12 4.25 -5.30
CA PRO A 162 -2.79 3.05 -5.76
C PRO A 162 -1.79 1.90 -5.85
N ALA A 163 -2.25 0.69 -5.53
CA ALA A 163 -1.49 -0.53 -5.79
C ALA A 163 -1.20 -0.66 -7.29
N CYS A 164 -0.10 -1.32 -7.64
CA CYS A 164 0.18 -1.67 -9.02
C CYS A 164 -0.92 -2.55 -9.61
N ALA A 165 -1.05 -2.55 -10.93
CA ALA A 165 -1.88 -3.55 -11.60
C ALA A 165 -1.31 -4.96 -11.39
N GLU A 166 -2.13 -5.98 -11.67
CA GLU A 166 -1.74 -7.40 -11.53
C GLU A 166 -0.45 -7.76 -12.30
N ASP A 167 -0.20 -7.08 -13.43
CA ASP A 167 0.98 -7.27 -14.26
C ASP A 167 2.21 -6.44 -13.83
N GLY A 168 2.14 -5.78 -12.67
CA GLY A 168 3.19 -4.88 -12.17
C GLY A 168 3.26 -3.55 -12.90
N SER A 169 2.27 -3.22 -13.74
CA SER A 169 2.24 -1.93 -14.44
C SER A 169 1.53 -0.84 -13.64
N CYS A 170 1.94 0.39 -13.92
CA CYS A 170 1.25 1.60 -13.51
C CYS A 170 0.90 2.41 -14.76
N PRO A 171 -0.28 3.04 -14.83
CA PRO A 171 -0.57 4.05 -15.83
C PRO A 171 0.56 5.09 -15.83
N VAL A 172 0.88 5.66 -16.98
CA VAL A 172 1.92 6.70 -17.03
C VAL A 172 1.37 8.01 -16.44
N GLY A 173 0.07 8.26 -16.57
CA GLY A 173 -0.53 9.51 -16.13
C GLY A 173 0.13 10.74 -16.77
N ILE A 174 0.16 11.84 -16.02
CA ILE A 174 0.72 13.13 -16.46
C ILE A 174 2.19 13.33 -16.07
N GLU A 175 2.67 12.63 -15.05
CA GLU A 175 4.03 12.80 -14.50
C GLU A 175 4.91 11.56 -14.70
N GLY A 176 4.35 10.47 -15.21
CA GLY A 176 4.99 9.15 -15.20
C GLY A 176 4.67 8.38 -13.92
N ALA A 177 4.82 7.07 -13.98
CA ALA A 177 4.82 6.23 -12.79
C ALA A 177 5.48 4.89 -13.06
N VAL A 178 6.02 4.30 -12.01
CA VAL A 178 6.58 2.95 -12.02
C VAL A 178 6.10 2.18 -10.79
N CYS A 179 5.89 0.88 -10.94
CA CYS A 179 5.53 0.05 -9.80
C CYS A 179 6.70 -0.08 -8.82
N ASN A 180 6.41 -0.04 -7.53
CA ASN A 180 7.39 -0.32 -6.50
C ASN A 180 7.66 -1.84 -6.38
N GLU A 181 8.49 -2.38 -7.25
CA GLU A 181 8.95 -3.78 -7.20
C GLU A 181 10.10 -3.98 -6.18
N GLY A 182 9.98 -3.36 -5.01
CA GLY A 182 10.97 -3.42 -3.93
C GLY A 182 12.05 -2.33 -3.97
N TYR A 183 11.84 -1.24 -4.71
CA TYR A 183 12.73 -0.07 -4.70
C TYR A 183 12.71 0.65 -3.36
N LEU A 184 11.53 0.78 -2.77
CA LEU A 184 11.30 1.24 -1.41
C LEU A 184 10.90 0.04 -0.58
N SER A 185 11.87 -0.54 0.14
CA SER A 185 11.70 -1.82 0.84
C SER A 185 10.67 -1.81 1.98
N ASN A 186 10.26 -0.64 2.43
CA ASN A 186 9.24 -0.43 3.47
C ASN A 186 7.86 -0.08 2.91
N LYS A 187 7.72 -0.04 1.58
CA LYS A 187 6.48 0.28 0.89
C LYS A 187 5.96 -0.94 0.14
N ASP A 188 4.65 -1.02 0.01
CA ASP A 188 3.95 -2.05 -0.75
C ASP A 188 4.20 -1.87 -2.26
N GLU A 189 3.69 -2.78 -3.08
CA GLU A 189 3.64 -2.64 -4.55
C GLU A 189 2.64 -1.54 -4.93
N ILE A 190 3.07 -0.29 -4.77
CA ILE A 190 2.32 0.92 -5.13
C ILE A 190 2.96 1.62 -6.33
N CYS A 191 2.14 2.40 -7.05
CA CYS A 191 2.62 3.25 -8.13
C CYS A 191 3.40 4.46 -7.59
N LEU A 192 4.70 4.50 -7.88
CA LEU A 192 5.60 5.61 -7.56
C LEU A 192 5.49 6.67 -8.65
N VAL A 193 4.62 7.64 -8.43
CA VAL A 193 4.32 8.72 -9.39
C VAL A 193 5.53 9.65 -9.56
N GLY A 194 5.80 10.06 -10.81
CA GLY A 194 6.96 10.86 -11.19
C GLY A 194 8.26 10.07 -11.33
N MET A 195 8.29 8.82 -10.87
CA MET A 195 9.47 7.95 -10.94
C MET A 195 9.42 7.03 -12.17
N CYS A 196 10.59 6.60 -12.62
CA CYS A 196 10.72 5.77 -13.81
C CYS A 196 11.94 4.86 -13.75
N GLU A 197 11.92 3.81 -14.56
CA GLU A 197 13.10 2.98 -14.86
C GLU A 197 13.51 3.08 -16.33
N ALA A 198 12.52 3.31 -17.19
CA ALA A 198 12.67 3.43 -18.62
C ALA A 198 11.72 4.52 -19.12
N ASP A 199 11.98 5.01 -20.34
CA ASP A 199 11.16 6.05 -20.96
C ASP A 199 9.69 5.63 -21.14
N SER A 200 9.41 4.32 -21.17
CA SER A 200 8.05 3.78 -21.19
C SER A 200 7.22 4.08 -19.93
N HIS A 201 7.87 4.44 -18.83
CA HIS A 201 7.20 4.86 -17.59
C HIS A 201 6.92 6.36 -17.55
N CYS A 202 7.32 7.10 -18.60
CA CYS A 202 7.16 8.54 -18.69
C CYS A 202 6.14 8.94 -19.77
N PRO A 203 5.55 10.15 -19.66
CA PRO A 203 4.66 10.69 -20.69
C PRO A 203 5.32 10.68 -22.07
N THR A 204 4.50 10.74 -23.11
CA THR A 204 5.03 10.77 -24.49
C THR A 204 5.99 11.95 -24.66
N ASP A 205 7.11 11.71 -25.34
CA ASP A 205 8.20 12.65 -25.57
C ASP A 205 9.02 13.06 -24.33
N TRP A 206 8.82 12.39 -23.18
CA TRP A 206 9.64 12.56 -21.98
C TRP A 206 10.65 11.42 -21.84
N ASN A 207 11.78 11.69 -21.19
CA ASN A 207 12.82 10.71 -20.95
C ASN A 207 12.93 10.39 -19.45
N CYS A 208 13.34 9.16 -19.14
CA CYS A 208 13.65 8.75 -17.79
C CYS A 208 15.08 9.14 -17.41
N VAL A 209 15.21 10.14 -16.54
CA VAL A 209 16.49 10.75 -16.19
C VAL A 209 16.95 10.34 -14.80
N ARG A 210 18.22 9.91 -14.68
CA ARG A 210 18.84 9.56 -13.40
C ARG A 210 19.82 10.63 -12.95
N GLN A 211 19.45 11.39 -11.93
CA GLN A 211 20.29 12.47 -11.38
C GLN A 211 21.28 11.99 -10.30
N ILE A 212 21.22 10.72 -9.94
CA ILE A 212 22.11 10.07 -8.95
C ILE A 212 22.85 8.91 -9.62
N GLU A 213 24.17 8.83 -9.38
CA GLU A 213 25.04 7.83 -10.00
C GLU A 213 24.65 6.44 -9.50
N ASN A 214 24.44 5.50 -10.43
CA ASN A 214 23.96 4.14 -10.15
C ASN A 214 22.56 4.04 -9.53
N ALA A 215 21.75 5.09 -9.59
CA ALA A 215 20.34 4.97 -9.20
C ALA A 215 19.58 4.05 -10.15
N VAL A 216 18.80 3.14 -9.58
CA VAL A 216 17.94 2.23 -10.36
C VAL A 216 16.77 3.03 -10.95
N LEU A 217 16.11 3.80 -10.09
CA LEU A 217 15.04 4.72 -10.47
C LEU A 217 15.60 6.08 -10.91
N GLY A 218 14.95 6.65 -11.91
CA GLY A 218 15.06 8.04 -12.31
C GLY A 218 13.74 8.78 -12.07
N VAL A 219 13.69 9.99 -12.61
CA VAL A 219 12.50 10.85 -12.66
C VAL A 219 12.19 11.20 -14.12
N CYS A 220 10.91 11.31 -14.44
CA CYS A 220 10.49 11.67 -15.78
C CYS A 220 10.82 13.14 -16.07
N SER A 221 11.42 13.39 -17.24
CA SER A 221 11.82 14.73 -17.67
C SER A 221 11.25 15.07 -19.04
N SER A 222 10.57 16.21 -19.12
CA SER A 222 10.12 16.81 -20.36
C SER A 222 11.25 17.49 -21.16
N GLY A 223 12.43 17.66 -20.56
CA GLY A 223 13.53 18.46 -21.10
C GLY A 223 13.25 19.96 -21.19
N SER A 224 12.10 20.45 -20.69
CA SER A 224 11.78 21.87 -20.65
C SER A 224 12.58 22.60 -19.57
N PHE A 225 12.57 23.94 -19.58
CA PHE A 225 13.21 24.73 -18.52
C PHE A 225 12.75 24.27 -17.12
N GLY A 226 13.72 24.02 -16.23
CA GLY A 226 13.49 23.51 -14.88
C GLY A 226 13.30 21.99 -14.77
N ALA A 227 13.19 21.26 -15.88
CA ALA A 227 13.04 19.81 -15.86
C ALA A 227 14.35 19.12 -15.40
N PRO A 228 14.28 17.96 -14.73
CA PRO A 228 15.47 17.23 -14.29
C PRO A 228 16.29 16.74 -15.49
N CYS A 229 17.61 16.81 -15.41
CA CYS A 229 18.52 16.35 -16.45
C CYS A 229 19.75 15.66 -15.83
N ALA A 230 20.32 14.69 -16.53
CA ALA A 230 21.62 14.11 -16.21
C ALA A 230 22.69 14.68 -17.16
N THR A 231 22.32 14.93 -18.40
CA THR A 231 23.17 15.44 -19.47
C THR A 231 22.48 16.54 -20.26
N ALA A 232 23.26 17.27 -21.07
CA ALA A 232 22.75 18.30 -21.96
C ALA A 232 21.71 17.78 -22.96
N ASP A 233 21.79 16.51 -23.36
CA ASP A 233 20.91 15.90 -24.35
C ASP A 233 19.50 15.64 -23.78
N ASP A 234 19.36 15.60 -22.46
CA ASP A 234 18.05 15.49 -21.79
C ASP A 234 17.25 16.80 -21.89
N CYS A 235 17.90 17.90 -22.30
CA CYS A 235 17.31 19.23 -22.34
C CYS A 235 17.05 19.69 -23.77
N ALA A 236 15.85 20.24 -24.01
CA ALA A 236 15.52 20.86 -25.30
C ALA A 236 16.44 22.06 -25.63
N SER A 237 17.01 22.70 -24.59
CA SER A 237 17.99 23.78 -24.73
C SER A 237 19.41 23.30 -25.06
N GLY A 238 19.70 22.00 -24.91
CA GLY A 238 21.06 21.47 -24.94
C GLY A 238 21.91 21.91 -23.73
N ASN A 239 21.29 22.35 -22.64
CA ASN A 239 21.98 22.87 -21.47
C ASN A 239 21.39 22.30 -20.16
N CYS A 240 22.14 21.38 -19.56
CA CYS A 240 21.85 20.85 -18.23
C CYS A 240 22.71 21.56 -17.19
N ILE A 241 22.09 22.37 -16.33
CA ILE A 241 22.77 23.09 -15.25
C ILE A 241 22.97 22.12 -14.09
N THR A 242 24.16 21.50 -14.03
CA THR A 242 24.53 20.51 -13.01
C THR A 242 24.59 21.11 -11.62
N ILE A 243 24.10 20.37 -10.62
CA ILE A 243 24.18 20.76 -9.21
C ILE A 243 25.44 20.12 -8.60
N PRO A 244 26.32 20.90 -7.95
CA PRO A 244 27.50 20.34 -7.30
C PRO A 244 27.12 19.24 -6.30
N GLY A 245 27.65 18.03 -6.49
CA GLY A 245 27.39 16.87 -5.62
C GLY A 245 26.31 15.91 -6.11
N LEU A 246 25.58 16.25 -7.17
CA LEU A 246 24.69 15.33 -7.89
C LEU A 246 25.30 15.01 -9.27
N SER A 247 24.95 13.85 -9.84
CA SER A 247 25.34 13.48 -11.20
C SER A 247 24.42 14.06 -12.27
N GLY A 248 23.62 15.07 -11.91
CA GLY A 248 22.67 15.75 -12.78
C GLY A 248 22.33 17.15 -12.28
N GLY A 249 21.27 17.73 -12.83
CA GLY A 249 20.78 19.05 -12.48
C GLY A 249 19.47 19.37 -13.16
N PHE A 250 19.27 20.62 -13.56
CA PHE A 250 18.03 21.08 -14.21
C PHE A 250 18.29 21.74 -15.55
N CYS A 251 17.38 21.56 -16.50
CA CYS A 251 17.46 22.18 -17.81
C CYS A 251 17.33 23.70 -17.71
N GLY A 252 18.25 24.41 -18.35
CA GLY A 252 18.34 25.88 -18.30
C GLY A 252 18.49 26.56 -19.64
#